data_AF-A0A536HXX9-F1
#
_entry.id   AF-A0A536HXX9-F1
#
_cell.length_a   1.000
_cell.length_b   1.000
_cell.length_c   1.000
_cell.angle_alpha   90.00
_cell.angle_beta   90.00
_cell.angle_gamma   90.00
#
_symmetry.space_group_name_H-M   'P 1'
#
loop_
_entity.id
_entity.type
_entity.pdbx_description
1 polymer ?
#
loop_
_entity_poly.entity_id
_entity_poly.type
_entity_poly.pdbx_seq_one_letter_code
_entity_poly.pdbx_strand_id
1 'polypeptide(L)'
;MLIGIRRRNGQAIVIMALAMVAICGMLALAIDAGRLYFQRRLMQDAVDAGALAGAQDLVGTNTNPAGVPSNALFHAVQDTLSIFNQTPAHPQGDPFYINPPFNSVTDVRGGYTVTVVAPTGYDYKQVQVTVSYNAVATFVQVLGFSQIAIVATATAEAGTNPKSYAIFAYTKGGSGNTIFNDQNGIAQIDDGQDGADVCDTSASGLTLSNAKFHVPNPNRASLNVNGHVTVYSASDNHSLFQYWQAPTPFGTEQDPEPDYLIPDTSAIPLAPSRVRLGNNVPPGQPAGTVQGITIWNHTSLTRDVYVFFPGKYTTTLNVPDKPKGDPLTSLYIFMNGIYYFANGASLLTTAGYMANTSDGLPHYAVASPSYGLTDLPAAADGTDGVEFVFDGGGRYSADNSDLPNDGSVFFVAPSFVPTGSTHIAFYIAETNNYTGTVWNEAFNAQASNAPRYQIWGTVFDADGSGNMVLTGVELGPHDPRPDLNGSGAQYAVNGEFIGGFLNMNGGNVLGNALGNPVTCPSGSLDPGLPALLVQYNWRFAPAPGVNSYLVK
;
A
#
# COMPACT_ATOMS: atom_id res chain seq x y z
N MET A 1 -49.56 56.99 -51.02
CA MET A 1 -48.52 56.45 -50.12
C MET A 1 -47.89 55.26 -50.82
N LEU A 2 -46.73 55.44 -51.44
CA LEU A 2 -46.02 54.41 -52.20
C LEU A 2 -44.99 53.74 -51.29
N ILE A 3 -45.19 52.47 -50.96
CA ILE A 3 -44.19 51.63 -50.27
C ILE A 3 -43.30 51.00 -51.35
N GLY A 4 -42.09 51.53 -51.50
CA GLY A 4 -41.07 50.98 -52.40
C GLY A 4 -40.42 49.73 -51.80
N ILE A 5 -40.70 48.56 -52.36
CA ILE A 5 -40.02 47.31 -52.04
C ILE A 5 -38.66 47.30 -52.77
N ARG A 6 -37.58 47.63 -52.04
CA ARG A 6 -36.19 47.45 -52.53
C ARG A 6 -35.84 45.96 -52.56
N ARG A 7 -35.65 45.39 -53.76
CA ARG A 7 -35.08 44.05 -53.96
C ARG A 7 -33.58 44.04 -53.61
N ARG A 8 -33.20 43.32 -52.56
CA ARG A 8 -31.79 42.97 -52.23
C ARG A 8 -31.50 41.55 -52.75
N ASN A 9 -31.14 41.39 -54.03
CA ASN A 9 -31.10 40.07 -54.68
C ASN A 9 -29.69 39.55 -55.04
N GLY A 10 -28.64 39.92 -54.29
CA GLY A 10 -27.27 39.41 -54.54
C GLY A 10 -26.40 39.19 -53.30
N GLN A 11 -26.76 39.73 -52.13
CA GLN A 11 -25.95 39.59 -50.92
C GLN A 11 -26.11 38.21 -50.27
N ALA A 12 -27.31 37.60 -50.36
CA ALA A 12 -27.62 36.33 -49.72
C ALA A 12 -26.77 35.17 -50.28
N ILE A 13 -26.51 35.15 -51.59
CA ILE A 13 -25.70 34.09 -52.22
C ILE A 13 -24.22 34.18 -51.81
N VAL A 14 -23.70 35.40 -51.59
CA VAL A 14 -22.32 35.61 -51.13
C VAL A 14 -22.16 35.16 -49.68
N ILE A 15 -23.12 35.50 -48.81
CA ILE A 15 -23.11 35.04 -47.41
C ILE A 15 -23.24 33.51 -47.34
N MET A 16 -24.11 32.92 -48.16
CA MET A 16 -24.28 31.46 -48.23
C MET A 16 -22.99 30.77 -48.70
N ALA A 17 -22.33 31.30 -49.73
CA ALA A 17 -21.07 30.75 -50.22
C ALA A 17 -19.96 30.81 -49.16
N LEU A 18 -19.82 31.95 -48.47
CA LEU A 18 -18.86 32.10 -47.36
C LEU A 18 -19.19 31.18 -46.18
N ALA A 19 -20.47 31.02 -45.84
CA ALA A 19 -20.91 30.12 -44.78
C ALA A 19 -20.63 28.64 -45.13
N MET A 20 -20.85 28.21 -46.37
CA MET A 20 -20.50 26.86 -46.82
C MET A 20 -19.00 26.60 -46.70
N VAL A 21 -18.14 27.55 -47.14
CA VAL A 21 -16.69 27.42 -46.99
C VAL A 21 -16.30 27.33 -45.52
N ALA A 22 -16.90 28.14 -44.65
CA ALA A 22 -16.64 28.09 -43.21
C ALA A 22 -17.04 26.73 -42.59
N ILE A 23 -18.22 26.19 -42.96
CA ILE A 23 -18.69 24.89 -42.48
C ILE A 23 -17.79 23.76 -42.98
N CYS A 24 -17.41 23.76 -44.26
CA CYS A 24 -16.46 22.78 -44.81
C CYS A 24 -15.09 22.87 -44.13
N GLY A 25 -14.61 24.08 -43.84
CA GLY A 25 -13.37 24.30 -43.08
C GLY A 25 -13.46 23.72 -41.66
N MET A 26 -14.56 23.94 -40.94
CA MET A 26 -14.77 23.35 -39.62
C MET A 26 -14.86 21.81 -39.68
N LEU A 27 -15.54 21.24 -40.67
CA LEU A 27 -15.60 19.78 -40.87
C LEU A 27 -14.22 19.18 -41.13
N ALA A 28 -13.43 19.83 -41.99
CA ALA A 28 -12.05 19.45 -42.27
C ALA A 28 -11.18 19.44 -41.00
N LEU A 29 -11.28 20.48 -40.17
CA LEU A 29 -10.59 20.54 -38.88
C LEU A 29 -11.06 19.42 -37.92
N ALA A 30 -12.36 19.15 -37.88
CA ALA A 30 -12.93 18.09 -37.04
C ALA A 30 -12.42 16.69 -37.45
N ILE A 31 -12.27 16.43 -38.76
CA ILE A 31 -11.73 15.17 -39.28
C ILE A 31 -10.24 15.01 -38.90
N ASP A 32 -9.44 16.05 -39.11
CA ASP A 32 -8.01 16.01 -38.74
C ASP A 32 -7.84 15.84 -37.22
N ALA A 33 -8.59 16.59 -36.41
CA ALA A 33 -8.56 16.46 -34.96
C ALA A 33 -8.98 15.05 -34.50
N GLY A 34 -10.03 14.48 -35.10
CA GLY A 34 -10.47 13.13 -34.82
C GLY A 34 -9.38 12.09 -35.11
N ARG A 35 -8.73 12.18 -36.27
CA ARG A 35 -7.62 11.28 -36.64
C ARG A 35 -6.43 11.40 -35.69
N LEU A 36 -6.04 12.61 -35.32
CA LEU A 36 -4.94 12.85 -34.37
C LEU A 36 -5.27 12.30 -32.97
N TYR A 37 -6.53 12.45 -32.54
CA TYR A 37 -6.98 11.92 -31.25
C TYR A 37 -6.93 10.39 -31.22
N PHE A 38 -7.45 9.71 -32.25
CA PHE A 38 -7.34 8.26 -32.38
C PHE A 38 -5.89 7.79 -32.41
N GLN A 39 -5.03 8.49 -33.15
CA GLN A 39 -3.61 8.19 -33.22
C GLN A 39 -2.94 8.32 -31.85
N ARG A 40 -3.25 9.39 -31.10
CA ARG A 40 -2.73 9.58 -29.74
C ARG A 40 -3.19 8.47 -28.79
N ARG A 41 -4.46 8.05 -28.89
CA ARG A 41 -4.99 6.96 -28.04
C ARG A 41 -4.29 5.63 -28.35
N LEU A 42 -4.16 5.29 -29.63
CA LEU A 42 -3.46 4.08 -30.06
C LEU A 42 -2.01 4.06 -29.55
N MET A 43 -1.32 5.19 -29.63
CA MET A 43 0.05 5.30 -29.11
C MET A 43 0.12 5.21 -27.59
N GLN A 44 -0.88 5.74 -26.86
CA GLN A 44 -0.94 5.57 -25.41
C GLN A 44 -1.10 4.09 -25.04
N ASP A 45 -2.05 3.40 -25.68
CA ASP A 45 -2.25 1.97 -25.47
C ASP A 45 -0.97 1.17 -25.82
N ALA A 46 -0.19 1.64 -26.81
CA ALA A 46 1.09 1.04 -27.20
C ALA A 46 2.22 1.23 -26.17
N VAL A 47 2.41 2.45 -25.65
CA VAL A 47 3.42 2.69 -24.61
C VAL A 47 3.05 1.99 -23.31
N ASP A 48 1.78 1.94 -22.94
CA ASP A 48 1.30 1.27 -21.73
C ASP A 48 1.58 -0.24 -21.81
N ALA A 49 1.26 -0.88 -22.94
CA ALA A 49 1.54 -2.30 -23.16
C ALA A 49 3.04 -2.61 -23.18
N GLY A 50 3.84 -1.81 -23.89
CA GLY A 50 5.29 -1.99 -23.95
C GLY A 50 5.96 -1.81 -22.60
N ALA A 51 5.57 -0.78 -21.84
CA ALA A 51 6.12 -0.55 -20.51
C ALA A 51 5.80 -1.74 -19.60
N LEU A 52 4.55 -2.20 -19.60
CA LEU A 52 4.11 -3.38 -18.84
C LEU A 52 4.93 -4.62 -19.22
N ALA A 53 5.05 -4.91 -20.51
CA ALA A 53 5.77 -6.09 -21.01
C ALA A 53 7.23 -6.09 -20.57
N GLY A 54 7.95 -4.98 -20.76
CA GLY A 54 9.36 -4.90 -20.35
C GLY A 54 9.54 -4.97 -18.84
N ALA A 55 8.63 -4.38 -18.08
CA ALA A 55 8.69 -4.43 -16.63
C ALA A 55 8.47 -5.85 -16.07
N GLN A 56 7.82 -6.77 -16.80
CA GLN A 56 7.72 -8.18 -16.36
C GLN A 56 9.07 -8.88 -16.36
N ASP A 57 9.97 -8.55 -17.29
CA ASP A 57 11.31 -9.14 -17.32
C ASP A 57 12.25 -8.59 -16.25
N LEU A 58 11.90 -7.45 -15.66
CA LEU A 58 12.61 -6.87 -14.52
C LEU A 58 12.14 -7.45 -13.18
N VAL A 59 11.14 -8.34 -13.16
CA VAL A 59 10.70 -9.05 -11.94
C VAL A 59 11.83 -9.98 -11.48
N GLY A 60 12.35 -9.73 -10.28
CA GLY A 60 13.46 -10.49 -9.70
C GLY A 60 13.08 -11.94 -9.40
N THR A 61 14.02 -12.85 -9.65
CA THR A 61 13.93 -14.26 -9.25
C THR A 61 15.12 -14.64 -8.36
N ASN A 62 15.06 -15.78 -7.67
CA ASN A 62 16.18 -16.29 -6.87
C ASN A 62 17.49 -16.43 -7.68
N THR A 63 17.40 -16.76 -8.97
CA THR A 63 18.57 -16.88 -9.86
C THR A 63 19.02 -15.53 -10.41
N ASN A 64 18.11 -14.56 -10.53
CA ASN A 64 18.42 -13.23 -11.02
C ASN A 64 17.60 -12.15 -10.27
N PRO A 65 18.10 -11.68 -9.10
CA PRO A 65 17.38 -10.75 -8.24
C PRO A 65 17.08 -9.39 -8.90
N ALA A 66 17.89 -8.97 -9.87
CA ALA A 66 17.75 -7.70 -10.58
C ALA A 66 16.92 -7.79 -11.88
N GLY A 67 16.31 -8.96 -12.15
CA GLY A 67 15.64 -9.22 -13.43
C GLY A 67 16.59 -9.22 -14.62
N VAL A 68 16.06 -9.27 -15.84
CA VAL A 68 16.83 -9.36 -17.10
C VAL A 68 16.63 -8.09 -17.94
N PRO A 69 17.43 -7.02 -17.74
CA PRO A 69 17.27 -5.75 -18.47
C PRO A 69 17.28 -5.87 -20.00
N SER A 70 18.08 -6.79 -20.55
CA SER A 70 18.14 -7.00 -22.00
C SER A 70 16.83 -7.58 -22.56
N ASN A 71 16.14 -8.43 -21.81
CA ASN A 71 14.81 -8.92 -22.19
C ASN A 71 13.77 -7.82 -22.00
N ALA A 72 13.86 -7.04 -20.92
CA ALA A 72 12.96 -5.93 -20.66
C ALA A 72 12.94 -4.92 -21.82
N LEU A 73 14.12 -4.53 -22.33
CA LEU A 73 14.24 -3.66 -23.50
C LEU A 73 13.62 -4.28 -24.75
N PHE A 74 13.88 -5.57 -24.98
CA PHE A 74 13.38 -6.28 -26.17
C PHE A 74 11.86 -6.44 -26.14
N HIS A 75 11.28 -6.97 -25.06
CA HIS A 75 9.83 -7.17 -24.97
C HIS A 75 9.07 -5.84 -24.92
N ALA A 76 9.63 -4.79 -24.30
CA ALA A 76 9.03 -3.46 -24.37
C ALA A 76 8.95 -2.92 -25.81
N VAL A 77 10.02 -3.04 -26.59
CA VAL A 77 10.03 -2.65 -28.01
C VAL A 77 9.08 -3.55 -28.81
N GLN A 78 9.11 -4.86 -28.59
CA GLN A 78 8.27 -5.83 -29.29
C GLN A 78 6.77 -5.56 -29.10
N ASP A 79 6.32 -5.43 -27.86
CA ASP A 79 4.89 -5.27 -27.57
C ASP A 79 4.39 -3.90 -27.98
N THR A 80 5.19 -2.84 -27.81
CA THR A 80 4.87 -1.50 -28.35
C THR A 80 4.65 -1.56 -29.87
N LEU A 81 5.58 -2.20 -30.59
CA LEU A 81 5.52 -2.29 -32.05
C LEU A 81 4.39 -3.22 -32.55
N SER A 82 4.04 -4.25 -31.77
CA SER A 82 2.99 -5.20 -32.12
C SER A 82 1.62 -4.52 -32.31
N ILE A 83 1.32 -3.49 -31.50
CA ILE A 83 0.08 -2.70 -31.60
C ILE A 83 0.03 -1.90 -32.92
N PHE A 84 1.18 -1.55 -33.48
CA PHE A 84 1.30 -0.94 -34.80
C PHE A 84 1.43 -1.96 -35.95
N ASN A 85 1.24 -3.25 -35.68
CA ASN A 85 1.51 -4.36 -36.61
C ASN A 85 2.95 -4.32 -37.17
N GLN A 86 3.90 -3.94 -36.32
CA GLN A 86 5.33 -3.95 -36.60
C GLN A 86 6.03 -4.98 -35.73
N THR A 87 7.27 -5.30 -36.09
CA THR A 87 8.17 -6.14 -35.29
C THR A 87 9.44 -5.36 -34.99
N PRO A 88 10.22 -5.72 -33.96
CA PRO A 88 11.53 -5.12 -33.74
C PRO A 88 12.48 -5.29 -34.94
N ALA A 89 13.41 -4.36 -35.14
CA ALA A 89 14.49 -4.48 -36.12
C ALA A 89 15.58 -5.47 -35.66
N HIS A 90 15.85 -5.50 -34.36
CA HIS A 90 16.83 -6.38 -33.73
C HIS A 90 16.15 -7.56 -33.01
N PRO A 91 16.62 -8.81 -33.19
CA PRO A 91 16.08 -9.98 -32.51
C PRO A 91 16.45 -10.01 -31.02
N GLN A 92 15.77 -10.85 -30.24
CA GLN A 92 16.12 -11.09 -28.84
C GLN A 92 17.59 -11.55 -28.71
N GLY A 93 18.30 -11.00 -27.73
CA GLY A 93 19.72 -11.32 -27.49
C GLY A 93 20.72 -10.60 -28.42
N ASP A 94 20.27 -9.67 -29.26
CA ASP A 94 21.15 -8.80 -30.04
C ASP A 94 21.98 -7.89 -29.10
N PRO A 95 23.27 -7.61 -29.39
CA PRO A 95 24.08 -6.65 -28.65
C PRO A 95 23.43 -5.28 -28.43
N PHE A 96 22.51 -4.88 -29.33
CA PHE A 96 21.66 -3.70 -29.22
C PHE A 96 20.89 -3.63 -27.88
N TYR A 97 20.44 -4.76 -27.35
CA TYR A 97 19.72 -4.84 -26.06
C TYR A 97 20.61 -5.24 -24.88
N ILE A 98 21.76 -5.88 -25.14
CA ILE A 98 22.64 -6.39 -24.06
C ILE A 98 23.49 -5.26 -23.45
N ASN A 99 24.05 -4.38 -24.28
CA ASN A 99 24.89 -3.26 -23.82
C ASN A 99 24.46 -1.93 -24.48
N PRO A 100 23.21 -1.50 -24.31
CA PRO A 100 22.77 -0.22 -24.83
C PRO A 100 23.46 0.95 -24.11
N PRO A 101 23.82 2.02 -24.82
CA PRO A 101 24.28 3.24 -24.17
C PRO A 101 23.17 3.83 -23.29
N PHE A 102 23.50 4.15 -22.04
CA PHE A 102 22.56 4.74 -21.06
C PHE A 102 21.30 3.90 -20.80
N ASN A 103 21.39 2.57 -20.91
CA ASN A 103 20.23 1.66 -20.75
C ASN A 103 19.07 1.98 -21.71
N SER A 104 19.36 2.65 -22.83
CA SER A 104 18.35 3.12 -23.77
C SER A 104 18.51 2.52 -25.15
N VAL A 105 17.40 2.06 -25.70
CA VAL A 105 17.28 1.62 -27.09
C VAL A 105 16.28 2.49 -27.83
N THR A 106 16.52 2.71 -29.12
CA THR A 106 15.57 3.40 -29.99
C THR A 106 15.43 2.65 -31.29
N ASP A 107 14.21 2.19 -31.59
CA ASP A 107 13.86 1.49 -32.82
C ASP A 107 12.86 2.33 -33.63
N VAL A 108 13.00 2.31 -34.96
CA VAL A 108 12.15 3.09 -35.88
C VAL A 108 11.52 2.15 -36.89
N ARG A 109 10.20 1.94 -36.75
CA ARG A 109 9.43 1.01 -37.59
C ARG A 109 8.08 1.60 -37.97
N GLY A 110 7.69 1.46 -39.24
CA GLY A 110 6.39 1.94 -39.72
C GLY A 110 6.16 3.45 -39.57
N GLY A 111 7.22 4.26 -39.40
CA GLY A 111 7.14 5.70 -39.13
C GLY A 111 6.99 6.07 -37.65
N TYR A 112 6.95 5.09 -36.75
CA TYR A 112 6.99 5.28 -35.29
C TYR A 112 8.43 5.19 -34.81
N THR A 113 8.84 6.14 -33.98
CA THR A 113 10.09 6.08 -33.22
C THR A 113 9.74 5.62 -31.82
N VAL A 114 10.18 4.43 -31.45
CA VAL A 114 10.00 3.84 -30.12
C VAL A 114 11.32 3.95 -29.38
N THR A 115 11.34 4.68 -28.27
CA THR A 115 12.48 4.76 -27.36
C THR A 115 12.11 4.09 -26.05
N VAL A 116 12.92 3.11 -25.63
CA VAL A 116 12.76 2.42 -24.36
C VAL A 116 13.99 2.67 -23.50
N VAL A 117 13.79 2.90 -22.22
CA VAL A 117 14.85 2.95 -21.20
C VAL A 117 14.52 1.92 -20.13
N ALA A 118 15.40 0.95 -19.92
CA ALA A 118 15.24 -0.11 -18.93
C ALA A 118 16.62 -0.64 -18.45
N PRO A 119 16.91 -0.60 -17.14
CA PRO A 119 16.12 0.11 -16.12
C PRO A 119 16.26 1.64 -16.24
N THR A 120 15.31 2.39 -15.69
CA THR A 120 15.25 3.87 -15.74
C THR A 120 14.87 4.49 -14.38
N GLY A 121 15.22 5.77 -14.16
CA GLY A 121 14.78 6.51 -12.97
C GLY A 121 15.59 6.24 -11.69
N TYR A 122 14.93 6.43 -10.54
CA TYR A 122 15.49 6.17 -9.20
C TYR A 122 15.47 4.69 -8.83
N ASP A 123 14.74 3.87 -9.59
CA ASP A 123 14.53 2.46 -9.34
C ASP A 123 15.08 1.62 -10.52
N TYR A 124 15.86 0.60 -10.18
CA TYR A 124 16.42 -0.33 -11.16
C TYR A 124 15.36 -1.30 -11.75
N LYS A 125 14.08 -1.11 -11.46
CA LYS A 125 12.95 -1.92 -11.92
C LYS A 125 11.96 -1.22 -12.85
N GLN A 126 12.16 0.06 -13.14
CA GLN A 126 11.26 0.79 -14.01
C GLN A 126 11.65 0.66 -15.48
N VAL A 127 10.63 0.63 -16.34
CA VAL A 127 10.73 0.67 -17.80
C VAL A 127 9.94 1.87 -18.29
N GLN A 128 10.61 2.80 -18.95
CA GLN A 128 9.94 3.92 -19.62
C GLN A 128 9.94 3.69 -21.12
N VAL A 129 8.75 3.78 -21.72
CA VAL A 129 8.54 3.68 -23.15
C VAL A 129 8.01 5.02 -23.64
N THR A 130 8.64 5.57 -24.67
CA THR A 130 8.20 6.76 -25.37
C THR A 130 8.03 6.46 -26.85
N VAL A 131 6.86 6.79 -27.40
CA VAL A 131 6.58 6.68 -28.84
C VAL A 131 6.38 8.07 -29.42
N SER A 132 7.05 8.33 -30.53
CA SER A 132 6.88 9.55 -31.34
C SER A 132 6.45 9.21 -32.76
N TYR A 133 5.45 9.93 -33.27
CA TYR A 133 4.94 9.78 -34.63
C TYR A 133 4.63 11.15 -35.25
N ASN A 134 5.12 11.38 -36.48
CA ASN A 134 4.83 12.61 -37.23
C ASN A 134 3.65 12.37 -38.18
N ALA A 135 2.45 12.73 -37.73
CA ALA A 135 1.23 12.61 -38.53
C ALA A 135 1.17 13.69 -39.62
N VAL A 136 0.81 13.28 -40.83
CA VAL A 136 0.53 14.22 -41.93
C VAL A 136 -0.83 14.87 -41.70
N ALA A 137 -0.86 16.19 -41.55
CA ALA A 137 -2.10 16.96 -41.48
C ALA A 137 -2.78 16.98 -42.86
N THR A 138 -4.05 16.63 -43.00
CA THR A 138 -4.68 16.48 -44.33
C THR A 138 -5.25 17.81 -44.83
N PHE A 139 -6.06 18.47 -44.00
CA PHE A 139 -6.73 19.72 -44.36
C PHE A 139 -6.11 20.92 -43.65
N VAL A 140 -5.57 20.72 -42.44
CA VAL A 140 -4.82 21.70 -41.66
C VAL A 140 -3.54 22.18 -42.38
N GLN A 141 -3.08 21.44 -43.40
CA GLN A 141 -2.04 21.89 -44.34
C GLN A 141 -2.34 23.23 -44.99
N VAL A 142 -3.61 23.54 -45.25
CA VAL A 142 -4.04 24.83 -45.84
C VAL A 142 -3.73 26.00 -44.90
N LEU A 143 -3.62 25.74 -43.60
CA LEU A 143 -3.27 26.72 -42.56
C LEU A 143 -1.75 26.77 -42.29
N GLY A 144 -0.93 26.05 -43.06
CA GLY A 144 0.53 26.08 -42.98
C GLY A 144 1.17 25.01 -42.11
N PHE A 145 0.42 24.08 -41.55
CA PHE A 145 0.95 22.97 -40.75
C PHE A 145 0.98 21.68 -41.59
N SER A 146 2.17 21.26 -42.04
CA SER A 146 2.33 20.07 -42.88
C SER A 146 2.42 18.76 -42.10
N GLN A 147 2.94 18.81 -40.87
CA GLN A 147 3.12 17.67 -39.98
C GLN A 147 2.83 18.07 -38.53
N ILE A 148 2.29 17.12 -37.77
CA ILE A 148 2.02 17.26 -36.35
C ILE A 148 2.71 16.10 -35.63
N ALA A 149 3.66 16.41 -34.76
CA ALA A 149 4.31 15.43 -33.90
C ALA A 149 3.36 15.05 -32.77
N ILE A 150 3.16 13.76 -32.57
CA ILE A 150 2.38 13.21 -31.46
C ILE A 150 3.35 12.35 -30.64
N VAL A 151 3.37 12.58 -29.34
CA VAL A 151 4.22 11.84 -28.39
C VAL A 151 3.33 11.23 -27.32
N ALA A 152 3.59 9.97 -26.99
CA ALA A 152 3.03 9.27 -25.85
C ALA A 152 4.19 8.68 -25.02
N THR A 153 4.02 8.67 -23.70
CA THR A 153 5.00 8.11 -22.77
C THR A 153 4.24 7.34 -21.71
N ALA A 154 4.79 6.20 -21.31
CA ALA A 154 4.36 5.44 -20.15
C ALA A 154 5.59 4.92 -19.40
N THR A 155 5.45 4.84 -18.08
CA THR A 155 6.42 4.18 -17.22
C THR A 155 5.70 3.03 -16.54
N ALA A 156 6.31 1.86 -16.51
CA ALA A 156 5.86 0.75 -15.70
C ALA A 156 6.97 0.30 -14.76
N GLU A 157 6.60 -0.28 -13.64
CA GLU A 157 7.53 -0.81 -12.66
C GLU A 157 7.36 -2.31 -12.52
N ALA A 158 8.48 -3.03 -12.40
CA ALA A 158 8.48 -4.45 -12.13
C ALA A 158 8.02 -4.72 -10.71
N GLY A 159 7.03 -5.59 -10.58
CA GLY A 159 6.60 -6.04 -9.27
C GLY A 159 7.46 -7.15 -8.68
N THR A 160 6.95 -7.73 -7.60
CA THR A 160 7.46 -8.96 -6.99
C THR A 160 6.44 -10.09 -7.24
N ASN A 161 6.86 -11.36 -7.17
CA ASN A 161 5.91 -12.47 -7.32
C ASN A 161 4.73 -12.29 -6.34
N PRO A 162 3.46 -12.59 -6.74
CA PRO A 162 2.32 -12.65 -5.83
C PRO A 162 2.70 -13.39 -4.55
N LYS A 163 2.78 -12.67 -3.45
CA LYS A 163 2.98 -13.23 -2.12
C LYS A 163 1.71 -12.92 -1.34
N SER A 164 1.06 -13.97 -0.85
CA SER A 164 -0.20 -13.90 -0.12
C SER A 164 0.03 -14.12 1.37
N TYR A 165 1.16 -13.65 1.91
CA TYR A 165 1.60 -13.98 3.27
C TYR A 165 0.99 -13.01 4.27
N ALA A 166 0.31 -13.52 5.29
CA ALA A 166 -0.02 -12.69 6.45
C ALA A 166 1.25 -12.27 7.19
N ILE A 167 2.20 -13.20 7.31
CA ILE A 167 3.49 -12.95 7.95
C ILE A 167 4.63 -13.47 7.08
N PHE A 168 5.64 -12.64 6.87
CA PHE A 168 6.87 -13.03 6.21
C PHE A 168 8.07 -12.68 7.10
N ALA A 169 8.78 -13.70 7.57
CA ALA A 169 9.97 -13.53 8.39
C ALA A 169 11.21 -14.02 7.63
N TYR A 170 12.27 -13.21 7.60
CA TYR A 170 13.47 -13.52 6.82
C TYR A 170 14.75 -13.36 7.65
N THR A 171 15.84 -14.02 7.25
CA THR A 171 17.14 -13.89 7.92
C THR A 171 18.09 -13.05 7.08
N LYS A 172 18.46 -11.84 7.53
CA LYS A 172 19.52 -11.03 6.86
C LYS A 172 20.95 -11.45 7.24
N GLY A 173 21.13 -12.44 8.12
CA GLY A 173 22.49 -12.89 8.50
C GLY A 173 22.64 -13.83 9.69
N GLY A 174 21.73 -14.78 9.94
CA GLY A 174 21.85 -15.68 11.10
C GLY A 174 21.18 -17.05 10.93
N SER A 175 21.64 -18.03 11.71
CA SER A 175 21.07 -19.38 11.78
C SER A 175 19.95 -19.53 12.81
N GLY A 176 19.65 -18.48 13.59
CA GLY A 176 18.70 -18.48 14.72
C GLY A 176 17.23 -18.29 14.32
N ASN A 177 16.34 -18.33 15.32
CA ASN A 177 14.89 -18.20 15.14
C ASN A 177 14.51 -16.78 14.70
N THR A 178 13.58 -16.68 13.75
CA THR A 178 13.08 -15.42 13.20
C THR A 178 11.68 -15.07 13.69
N ILE A 179 10.94 -16.06 14.22
CA ILE A 179 9.66 -15.84 14.88
C ILE A 179 9.71 -16.43 16.29
N PHE A 180 9.32 -15.63 17.26
CA PHE A 180 9.18 -16.00 18.67
C PHE A 180 7.74 -15.76 19.11
N ASN A 181 7.13 -16.76 19.75
CA ASN A 181 5.86 -16.57 20.44
C ASN A 181 6.09 -16.70 21.95
N ASP A 182 5.69 -15.68 22.70
CA ASP A 182 5.89 -15.61 24.15
C ASP A 182 4.99 -16.59 24.93
N GLN A 183 3.95 -17.13 24.28
CA GLN A 183 3.03 -18.10 24.85
C GLN A 183 2.32 -17.62 26.12
N ASN A 184 2.11 -16.32 26.24
CA ASN A 184 1.11 -15.81 27.14
C ASN A 184 -0.21 -15.93 26.38
N GLY A 185 -1.11 -16.86 26.71
CA GLY A 185 -2.42 -16.99 26.03
C GLY A 185 -2.43 -17.62 24.63
N ILE A 186 -3.54 -17.45 23.92
CA ILE A 186 -3.79 -17.99 22.57
C ILE A 186 -3.87 -16.86 21.57
N ALA A 187 -3.28 -17.04 20.41
CA ALA A 187 -3.35 -16.06 19.33
C ALA A 187 -3.69 -16.69 17.98
N GLN A 188 -4.16 -15.87 17.04
CA GLN A 188 -4.49 -16.25 15.68
C GLN A 188 -3.79 -15.35 14.65
N ILE A 189 -3.28 -16.00 13.60
CA ILE A 189 -2.90 -15.39 12.33
C ILE A 189 -3.81 -15.98 11.24
N ASP A 190 -4.23 -15.16 10.29
CA ASP A 190 -5.23 -15.50 9.28
C ASP A 190 -4.76 -15.17 7.86
N ASP A 191 -5.13 -15.99 6.88
CA ASP A 191 -4.71 -15.83 5.48
C ASP A 191 -5.67 -14.97 4.63
N GLY A 192 -6.73 -14.42 5.24
CA GLY A 192 -7.57 -13.40 4.62
C GLY A 192 -8.90 -13.87 4.05
N GLN A 193 -9.29 -15.14 4.17
CA GLN A 193 -10.59 -15.64 3.67
C GLN A 193 -11.75 -15.46 4.65
N ASP A 194 -12.08 -14.20 4.95
CA ASP A 194 -13.22 -13.78 5.79
C ASP A 194 -13.21 -14.38 7.22
N GLY A 195 -12.11 -14.99 7.66
CA GLY A 195 -11.98 -15.72 8.94
C GLY A 195 -12.88 -16.95 9.05
N ALA A 196 -13.55 -17.35 7.96
CA ALA A 196 -14.54 -18.43 7.93
C ALA A 196 -13.93 -19.79 7.53
N ASP A 197 -12.74 -19.76 6.95
CA ASP A 197 -11.93 -20.92 6.56
C ASP A 197 -11.16 -21.54 7.75
N VAL A 198 -11.34 -21.00 8.96
CA VAL A 198 -10.73 -21.50 10.21
C VAL A 198 -10.94 -23.01 10.43
N CYS A 199 -11.93 -23.62 9.77
CA CYS A 199 -12.23 -25.05 9.80
C CYS A 199 -12.17 -25.74 8.41
N ASP A 200 -11.68 -25.09 7.35
CA ASP A 200 -11.54 -25.64 5.99
C ASP A 200 -10.11 -25.54 5.45
N THR A 201 -9.40 -26.67 5.43
CA THR A 201 -8.02 -26.74 4.93
C THR A 201 -7.91 -26.76 3.40
N SER A 202 -9.02 -26.92 2.69
CA SER A 202 -9.05 -27.06 1.23
C SER A 202 -9.05 -25.73 0.47
N ALA A 203 -9.35 -24.62 1.17
CA ALA A 203 -9.33 -23.25 0.63
C ALA A 203 -8.03 -22.49 0.97
N SER A 204 -7.09 -23.14 1.64
CA SER A 204 -5.92 -22.53 2.29
C SER A 204 -4.98 -21.73 1.37
N GLY A 205 -4.84 -20.42 1.66
CA GLY A 205 -3.75 -19.58 1.19
C GLY A 205 -2.47 -19.83 2.00
N LEU A 206 -1.32 -19.37 1.52
CA LEU A 206 -0.05 -19.55 2.23
C LEU A 206 0.17 -18.40 3.23
N THR A 207 0.07 -18.67 4.52
CA THR A 207 0.04 -17.67 5.61
C THR A 207 1.43 -17.23 6.07
N LEU A 208 2.40 -18.16 6.11
CA LEU A 208 3.76 -17.91 6.56
C LEU A 208 4.80 -18.59 5.67
N SER A 209 5.90 -17.88 5.37
CA SER A 209 7.06 -18.39 4.63
C SER A 209 8.39 -17.95 5.27
N ASN A 210 9.47 -18.66 4.92
CA ASN A 210 10.87 -18.43 5.32
C ASN A 210 11.21 -18.43 6.81
N ALA A 211 10.22 -18.67 7.66
CA ALA A 211 10.38 -18.54 9.09
C ALA A 211 11.13 -19.72 9.73
N LYS A 212 11.89 -19.40 10.78
CA LYS A 212 12.34 -20.33 11.82
C LYS A 212 11.62 -19.98 13.11
N PHE A 213 10.88 -20.92 13.68
CA PHE A 213 10.04 -20.67 14.85
C PHE A 213 10.70 -21.12 16.14
N HIS A 214 10.62 -20.29 17.16
CA HIS A 214 10.74 -20.69 18.56
C HIS A 214 9.36 -20.62 19.23
N VAL A 215 8.79 -21.78 19.56
CA VAL A 215 7.57 -21.88 20.38
C VAL A 215 7.84 -22.88 21.51
N PRO A 216 8.39 -22.44 22.66
CA PRO A 216 8.79 -23.34 23.76
C PRO A 216 7.63 -24.19 24.37
N ASN A 217 7.95 -25.18 25.19
CA ASN A 217 7.09 -26.26 25.74
C ASN A 217 5.60 -25.92 26.12
N PRO A 218 4.59 -26.80 25.87
CA PRO A 218 3.21 -26.47 25.45
C PRO A 218 2.17 -26.41 26.59
N ASN A 219 2.56 -26.14 27.83
CA ASN A 219 1.67 -26.53 28.93
C ASN A 219 0.41 -25.64 29.08
N ARG A 220 0.33 -24.46 28.45
CA ARG A 220 -0.79 -23.48 28.64
C ARG A 220 -1.08 -22.49 27.49
N ALA A 221 -0.45 -22.58 26.32
CA ALA A 221 -0.58 -21.56 25.27
C ALA A 221 -0.27 -22.09 23.87
N SER A 222 -0.93 -21.54 22.85
CA SER A 222 -0.80 -21.97 21.46
C SER A 222 -0.92 -20.80 20.49
N LEU A 223 -0.09 -20.79 19.44
CA LEU A 223 -0.28 -19.91 18.29
C LEU A 223 -1.06 -20.69 17.23
N ASN A 224 -2.28 -20.26 16.96
CA ASN A 224 -3.07 -20.76 15.85
C ASN A 224 -2.64 -20.03 14.58
N VAL A 225 -2.28 -20.80 13.56
CA VAL A 225 -2.12 -20.27 12.21
C VAL A 225 -3.21 -20.89 11.35
N ASN A 226 -4.14 -20.04 10.92
CA ASN A 226 -5.11 -20.36 9.89
C ASN A 226 -4.45 -20.19 8.51
N GLY A 227 -4.69 -21.10 7.57
CA GLY A 227 -3.98 -21.17 6.29
C GLY A 227 -2.83 -22.19 6.23
N HIS A 228 -2.16 -22.29 5.07
CA HIS A 228 -0.99 -23.14 4.85
C HIS A 228 0.28 -22.51 5.44
N VAL A 229 1.16 -23.31 6.05
CA VAL A 229 2.41 -22.82 6.66
C VAL A 229 3.61 -23.54 6.03
N THR A 230 4.61 -22.77 5.61
CA THR A 230 5.90 -23.31 5.15
C THR A 230 7.01 -22.91 6.12
N VAL A 231 7.69 -23.90 6.69
CA VAL A 231 8.83 -23.68 7.60
C VAL A 231 10.12 -24.10 6.91
N TYR A 232 11.14 -23.24 6.93
CA TYR A 232 12.40 -23.46 6.20
C TYR A 232 13.39 -24.38 6.94
N SER A 233 13.55 -24.21 8.25
CA SER A 233 14.37 -25.13 9.07
C SER A 233 13.93 -25.09 10.53
N ALA A 234 13.70 -26.24 11.15
CA ALA A 234 13.18 -26.32 12.51
C ALA A 234 14.20 -25.91 13.59
N SER A 235 13.77 -25.11 14.56
CA SER A 235 14.38 -25.09 15.90
C SER A 235 13.29 -24.81 16.96
N ASP A 236 12.67 -25.88 17.46
CA ASP A 236 11.74 -25.87 18.61
C ASP A 236 10.30 -25.37 18.32
N ASN A 237 9.56 -26.10 17.47
CA ASN A 237 8.19 -25.79 17.03
C ASN A 237 7.10 -26.67 17.70
N HIS A 238 7.35 -27.18 18.92
CA HIS A 238 6.47 -28.17 19.57
C HIS A 238 5.03 -27.69 19.84
N SER A 239 4.81 -26.38 19.95
CA SER A 239 3.50 -25.78 20.20
C SER A 239 2.95 -24.98 19.00
N LEU A 240 3.51 -25.18 17.81
CA LEU A 240 2.99 -24.63 16.55
C LEU A 240 1.96 -25.59 15.95
N PHE A 241 0.75 -25.11 15.71
CA PHE A 241 -0.32 -25.90 15.09
C PHE A 241 -0.77 -25.26 13.78
N GLN A 242 -0.92 -26.07 12.73
CA GLN A 242 -1.55 -25.65 11.48
C GLN A 242 -2.96 -26.21 11.48
N TYR A 243 -3.99 -25.36 11.39
CA TYR A 243 -5.39 -25.82 11.52
C TYR A 243 -5.65 -26.70 12.75
N TRP A 244 -4.92 -26.47 13.83
CA TRP A 244 -4.95 -27.31 15.03
C TRP A 244 -4.47 -28.77 14.83
N GLN A 245 -3.95 -29.15 13.65
CA GLN A 245 -3.35 -30.44 13.33
C GLN A 245 -1.81 -30.40 13.33
N ALA A 246 -1.19 -31.57 13.57
CA ALA A 246 0.27 -31.76 13.53
C ALA A 246 0.67 -32.74 12.40
N PRO A 247 1.86 -32.63 11.76
CA PRO A 247 2.82 -31.52 11.68
C PRO A 247 2.92 -30.85 10.27
N THR A 248 3.45 -29.62 10.22
CA THR A 248 3.66 -28.81 9.00
C THR A 248 4.75 -29.40 8.09
N PRO A 249 4.57 -29.43 6.76
CA PRO A 249 5.63 -29.80 5.82
C PRO A 249 6.78 -28.77 5.81
N PHE A 250 8.01 -29.26 5.65
CA PHE A 250 9.17 -28.40 5.43
C PHE A 250 9.21 -27.91 3.99
N GLY A 251 9.44 -26.60 3.82
CA GLY A 251 9.74 -26.03 2.50
C GLY A 251 11.16 -26.41 2.06
N THR A 252 11.35 -26.61 0.76
CA THR A 252 12.67 -26.89 0.17
C THR A 252 13.36 -25.65 -0.39
N GLU A 253 12.65 -24.52 -0.52
CA GLU A 253 13.13 -23.28 -1.13
C GLU A 253 12.86 -22.09 -0.21
N GLN A 254 13.82 -21.16 -0.16
CA GLN A 254 13.69 -19.88 0.54
C GLN A 254 13.18 -18.85 -0.46
N ASP A 255 12.09 -18.18 -0.12
CA ASP A 255 11.58 -17.05 -0.88
C ASP A 255 12.50 -15.82 -0.76
N PRO A 256 12.60 -14.95 -1.77
CA PRO A 256 13.35 -13.70 -1.61
C PRO A 256 12.60 -12.75 -0.65
N GLU A 257 13.29 -11.82 0.01
CA GLU A 257 12.61 -10.75 0.77
C GLU A 257 11.67 -9.95 -0.16
N PRO A 258 10.45 -9.56 0.30
CA PRO A 258 9.63 -8.59 -0.41
C PRO A 258 10.41 -7.29 -0.60
N ASP A 259 10.62 -6.90 -1.86
CA ASP A 259 11.36 -5.69 -2.21
C ASP A 259 10.40 -4.51 -2.38
N TYR A 260 9.76 -4.15 -1.26
CA TYR A 260 8.92 -2.96 -1.18
C TYR A 260 9.79 -1.72 -1.11
N LEU A 261 9.36 -0.67 -1.81
CA LEU A 261 10.15 0.55 -1.99
C LEU A 261 9.73 1.61 -0.99
N ILE A 262 10.72 2.23 -0.36
CA ILE A 262 10.53 3.44 0.44
C ILE A 262 10.07 4.60 -0.46
N PRO A 263 9.15 5.48 -0.01
CA PRO A 263 8.85 6.71 -0.73
C PRO A 263 10.07 7.62 -0.84
N ASP A 264 10.09 8.51 -1.84
CA ASP A 264 11.17 9.49 -2.01
C ASP A 264 11.19 10.48 -0.84
N THR A 265 12.14 10.28 0.06
CA THR A 265 12.30 11.11 1.26
C THR A 265 13.18 12.34 1.04
N SER A 266 13.80 12.50 -0.13
CA SER A 266 14.80 13.54 -0.39
C SER A 266 14.23 14.96 -0.41
N ALA A 267 12.98 15.11 -0.88
CA ALA A 267 12.30 16.38 -1.04
C ALA A 267 11.20 16.64 0.02
N ILE A 268 11.01 15.74 0.99
CA ILE A 268 9.97 15.90 2.02
C ILE A 268 10.32 17.09 2.93
N PRO A 269 9.46 18.13 3.01
CA PRO A 269 9.71 19.30 3.84
C PRO A 269 9.60 18.96 5.33
N LEU A 270 10.19 19.79 6.20
CA LEU A 270 10.00 19.66 7.65
C LEU A 270 8.51 19.67 8.00
N ALA A 271 8.10 18.75 8.86
CA ALA A 271 6.73 18.63 9.30
C ALA A 271 6.27 19.93 9.99
N PRO A 272 5.08 20.46 9.65
CA PRO A 272 4.48 21.56 10.40
C PRO A 272 4.29 21.20 11.88
N SER A 273 4.29 22.22 12.74
CA SER A 273 3.93 22.02 14.14
C SER A 273 2.49 21.52 14.25
N ARG A 274 2.27 20.53 15.11
CA ARG A 274 0.92 20.06 15.46
C ARG A 274 0.04 21.24 15.92
N VAL A 275 -1.26 21.13 15.69
CA VAL A 275 -2.26 22.12 16.12
C VAL A 275 -3.16 21.51 17.18
N ARG A 276 -3.35 22.21 18.31
CA ARG A 276 -4.45 21.91 19.23
C ARG A 276 -5.70 22.62 18.70
N LEU A 277 -6.57 21.87 18.04
CA LEU A 277 -7.70 22.41 17.30
C LEU A 277 -8.88 22.74 18.24
N GLY A 278 -9.09 21.93 19.26
CA GLY A 278 -10.16 22.12 20.25
C GLY A 278 -9.72 21.78 21.67
N ASN A 279 -10.26 22.51 22.64
CA ASN A 279 -10.04 22.32 24.07
C ASN A 279 -11.39 22.04 24.75
N ASN A 280 -11.50 20.93 25.47
CA ASN A 280 -12.71 20.45 26.10
C ASN A 280 -13.91 20.44 25.14
N VAL A 281 -13.73 19.84 23.96
CA VAL A 281 -14.77 19.73 22.94
C VAL A 281 -15.84 18.75 23.43
N PRO A 282 -17.11 19.16 23.62
CA PRO A 282 -18.16 18.27 24.09
C PRO A 282 -18.51 17.17 23.06
N PRO A 283 -19.15 16.06 23.49
CA PRO A 283 -19.69 15.05 22.58
C PRO A 283 -20.59 15.64 21.49
N GLY A 284 -20.38 15.20 20.25
CA GLY A 284 -21.15 15.60 19.07
C GLY A 284 -20.87 17.03 18.57
N GLN A 285 -19.84 17.71 19.07
CA GLN A 285 -19.48 19.07 18.66
C GLN A 285 -18.23 19.09 17.75
N PRO A 286 -18.14 20.06 16.82
CA PRO A 286 -16.93 20.24 16.01
C PRO A 286 -15.82 20.84 16.88
N ALA A 287 -14.62 20.27 16.76
CA ALA A 287 -13.41 20.83 17.37
C ALA A 287 -12.93 22.07 16.62
N GLY A 288 -13.09 22.10 15.30
CA GLY A 288 -12.70 23.20 14.42
C GLY A 288 -12.48 22.74 12.98
N THR A 289 -12.01 23.65 12.13
CA THR A 289 -11.67 23.35 10.74
C THR A 289 -10.17 23.51 10.50
N VAL A 290 -9.56 22.52 9.85
CA VAL A 290 -8.14 22.51 9.47
C VAL A 290 -8.03 22.07 8.02
N GLN A 291 -7.30 22.82 7.19
CA GLN A 291 -7.15 22.55 5.75
C GLN A 291 -8.50 22.33 5.00
N GLY A 292 -9.56 23.02 5.43
CA GLY A 292 -10.91 22.90 4.84
C GLY A 292 -11.74 21.72 5.35
N ILE A 293 -11.21 20.91 6.26
CA ILE A 293 -11.88 19.74 6.84
C ILE A 293 -12.36 20.08 8.25
N THR A 294 -13.60 19.73 8.58
CA THR A 294 -14.12 19.90 9.93
C THR A 294 -13.84 18.65 10.74
N ILE A 295 -13.15 18.81 11.87
CA ILE A 295 -12.84 17.72 12.79
C ILE A 295 -13.87 17.72 13.92
N TRP A 296 -14.34 16.54 14.30
CA TRP A 296 -15.42 16.35 15.26
C TRP A 296 -14.98 15.57 16.50
N ASN A 297 -15.67 15.78 17.61
CA ASN A 297 -15.66 14.83 18.71
C ASN A 297 -16.95 14.00 18.68
N HIS A 298 -16.93 12.85 18.02
CA HIS A 298 -18.06 11.90 18.04
C HIS A 298 -18.01 10.91 19.21
N THR A 299 -17.03 11.04 20.11
CA THR A 299 -16.98 10.20 21.31
C THR A 299 -18.06 10.60 22.31
N SER A 300 -18.36 9.69 23.24
CA SER A 300 -19.31 9.94 24.34
C SER A 300 -18.74 10.85 25.44
N LEU A 301 -17.46 11.21 25.38
CA LEU A 301 -16.76 12.01 26.40
C LEU A 301 -16.34 13.37 25.85
N THR A 302 -16.13 14.33 26.74
CA THR A 302 -15.46 15.60 26.38
C THR A 302 -13.98 15.33 26.16
N ARG A 303 -13.42 15.81 25.04
CA ARG A 303 -12.05 15.49 24.61
C ARG A 303 -11.34 16.75 24.14
N ASP A 304 -10.03 16.78 24.33
CA ASP A 304 -9.17 17.70 23.58
C ASP A 304 -8.84 17.09 22.22
N VAL A 305 -8.59 17.93 21.22
CA VAL A 305 -8.33 17.48 19.85
C VAL A 305 -7.05 18.11 19.32
N TYR A 306 -6.14 17.26 18.87
CA TYR A 306 -4.84 17.63 18.31
C TYR A 306 -4.72 17.06 16.90
N VAL A 307 -4.10 17.82 16.01
CA VAL A 307 -3.90 17.44 14.59
C VAL A 307 -2.41 17.48 14.27
N PHE A 308 -1.90 16.39 13.73
CA PHE A 308 -0.54 16.22 13.23
C PHE A 308 -0.54 16.19 11.70
N PHE A 309 0.54 16.69 11.11
CA PHE A 309 0.66 16.84 9.66
C PHE A 309 1.79 15.97 9.10
N PRO A 310 1.67 15.46 7.87
CA PRO A 310 2.76 14.77 7.20
C PRO A 310 3.96 15.71 6.99
N GLY A 311 5.13 15.10 6.79
CA GLY A 311 6.40 15.77 6.61
C GLY A 311 7.54 15.08 7.36
N LYS A 312 8.71 15.73 7.34
CA LYS A 312 9.94 15.25 7.97
C LYS A 312 10.03 15.66 9.43
N TYR A 313 10.08 14.67 10.32
CA TYR A 313 10.29 14.81 11.75
C TYR A 313 11.75 14.53 12.10
N THR A 314 12.41 15.48 12.76
CA THR A 314 13.80 15.35 13.25
C THR A 314 13.88 15.22 14.78
N THR A 315 12.71 15.22 15.43
CA THR A 315 12.56 15.07 16.87
C THR A 315 11.48 14.05 17.14
N THR A 316 11.66 13.23 18.18
CA THR A 316 10.66 12.25 18.60
C THR A 316 9.32 12.88 18.93
N LEU A 317 8.27 12.34 18.31
CA LEU A 317 6.89 12.69 18.54
C LEU A 317 6.36 11.80 19.67
N ASN A 318 5.97 12.41 20.79
CA ASN A 318 5.32 11.73 21.90
C ASN A 318 3.82 12.03 21.87
N VAL A 319 2.99 11.00 21.97
CA VAL A 319 1.53 11.11 21.96
C VAL A 319 0.95 10.30 23.12
N PRO A 320 0.42 10.95 24.18
CA PRO A 320 0.39 12.38 24.47
C PRO A 320 1.78 13.01 24.66
N ASP A 321 1.93 14.30 24.34
CA ASP A 321 3.11 15.09 24.73
C ASP A 321 2.90 15.61 26.16
N LYS A 322 3.20 14.72 27.13
CA LYS A 322 3.06 15.00 28.58
C LYS A 322 3.77 16.28 29.02
N PRO A 323 5.01 16.59 28.57
CA PRO A 323 5.67 17.87 28.88
C PRO A 323 4.87 19.11 28.45
N LYS A 324 4.07 19.03 27.39
CA LYS A 324 3.17 20.12 26.95
C LYS A 324 1.78 20.08 27.60
N GLY A 325 1.53 19.13 28.50
CA GLY A 325 0.30 19.02 29.27
C GLY A 325 -0.87 18.44 28.49
N ASP A 326 -0.61 17.62 27.47
CA ASP A 326 -1.67 16.95 26.73
C ASP A 326 -2.44 15.96 27.63
N PRO A 327 -3.79 16.02 27.67
CA PRO A 327 -4.58 15.02 28.39
C PRO A 327 -4.45 13.62 27.78
N LEU A 328 -4.38 12.60 28.64
CA LEU A 328 -4.20 11.19 28.24
C LEU A 328 -5.37 10.65 27.40
N THR A 329 -6.53 11.29 27.49
CA THR A 329 -7.78 10.88 26.84
C THR A 329 -8.07 11.69 25.58
N SER A 330 -7.12 12.42 24.99
CA SER A 330 -7.38 13.27 23.84
C SER A 330 -7.56 12.51 22.52
N LEU A 331 -8.16 13.17 21.53
CA LEU A 331 -8.19 12.73 20.13
C LEU A 331 -6.95 13.29 19.41
N TYR A 332 -6.27 12.42 18.68
CA TYR A 332 -5.04 12.72 17.96
C TYR A 332 -5.21 12.35 16.49
N ILE A 333 -5.46 13.35 15.66
CA ILE A 333 -5.74 13.19 14.24
C ILE A 333 -4.45 13.29 13.44
N PHE A 334 -4.15 12.27 12.64
CA PHE A 334 -3.06 12.29 11.67
C PHE A 334 -3.64 12.56 10.29
N MET A 335 -3.30 13.69 9.69
CA MET A 335 -3.69 13.99 8.31
C MET A 335 -3.05 13.00 7.34
N ASN A 336 -3.73 12.65 6.25
CA ASN A 336 -3.13 11.77 5.24
C ASN A 336 -1.83 12.38 4.68
N GLY A 337 -0.85 11.52 4.38
CA GLY A 337 0.47 11.85 3.86
C GLY A 337 1.59 11.00 4.45
N ILE A 338 2.82 11.31 4.03
CA ILE A 338 4.04 10.62 4.47
C ILE A 338 4.62 11.29 5.72
N TYR A 339 4.83 10.52 6.79
CA TYR A 339 5.45 10.93 8.05
C TYR A 339 6.85 10.33 8.14
N TYR A 340 7.86 11.12 7.73
CA TYR A 340 9.24 10.65 7.68
C TYR A 340 10.01 11.03 8.95
N PHE A 341 10.31 10.05 9.79
CA PHE A 341 11.11 10.20 11.00
C PHE A 341 12.59 9.95 10.70
N ALA A 342 13.34 11.04 10.57
CA ALA A 342 14.75 11.00 10.19
C ALA A 342 15.68 11.15 11.39
N ASN A 343 16.92 10.67 11.23
CA ASN A 343 18.02 10.83 12.20
C ASN A 343 17.66 10.32 13.60
N GLY A 344 16.96 9.19 13.69
CA GLY A 344 16.61 8.58 14.97
C GLY A 344 15.38 9.16 15.65
N ALA A 345 14.66 10.08 14.99
CA ALA A 345 13.35 10.50 15.47
C ALA A 345 12.40 9.30 15.53
N SER A 346 11.49 9.31 16.50
CA SER A 346 10.57 8.19 16.77
C SER A 346 9.14 8.68 16.92
N LEU A 347 8.17 7.77 16.81
CA LEU A 347 6.79 7.98 17.21
C LEU A 347 6.49 7.09 18.40
N LEU A 348 6.30 7.70 19.56
CA LEU A 348 6.08 6.99 20.82
C LEU A 348 4.71 7.36 21.35
N THR A 349 3.87 6.35 21.57
CA THR A 349 2.50 6.55 22.01
C THR A 349 2.21 5.71 23.26
N THR A 350 1.61 6.35 24.28
CA THR A 350 1.40 5.74 25.61
C THR A 350 -0.03 5.88 26.12
N ALA A 351 -0.87 6.66 25.42
CA ALA A 351 -2.29 6.89 25.70
C ALA A 351 -2.97 7.63 24.54
N GLY A 352 -4.30 7.72 24.59
CA GLY A 352 -5.10 8.53 23.67
C GLY A 352 -5.78 7.73 22.57
N TYR A 353 -6.49 8.46 21.71
CA TYR A 353 -7.26 7.92 20.59
C TYR A 353 -6.70 8.53 19.30
N MET A 354 -5.95 7.73 18.57
CA MET A 354 -5.19 8.14 17.39
C MET A 354 -5.81 7.55 16.13
N ALA A 355 -6.08 8.40 15.14
CA ALA A 355 -6.50 7.92 13.84
C ALA A 355 -6.20 8.90 12.71
N ASN A 356 -6.22 8.41 11.47
CA ASN A 356 -6.32 9.26 10.27
C ASN A 356 -7.77 9.38 9.79
N THR A 357 -8.69 9.71 10.70
CA THR A 357 -10.12 9.96 10.42
C THR A 357 -10.54 11.31 10.99
N SER A 358 -11.64 11.88 10.51
CA SER A 358 -12.10 13.22 10.90
C SER A 358 -12.59 13.36 12.35
N ASP A 359 -12.68 12.26 13.10
CA ASP A 359 -13.13 12.25 14.49
C ASP A 359 -12.28 11.39 15.43
N GLY A 360 -11.15 10.86 14.95
CA GLY A 360 -10.22 10.08 15.77
C GLY A 360 -10.74 8.69 16.15
N LEU A 361 -11.80 8.21 15.50
CA LEU A 361 -12.39 6.88 15.71
C LEU A 361 -12.18 5.98 14.48
N PRO A 362 -12.24 4.64 14.66
CA PRO A 362 -12.22 3.69 13.54
C PRO A 362 -13.36 3.93 12.56
N HIS A 363 -13.08 3.97 11.26
CA HIS A 363 -14.08 4.11 10.19
C HIS A 363 -13.99 2.93 9.23
N TYR A 364 -15.13 2.44 8.73
CA TYR A 364 -15.18 1.31 7.81
C TYR A 364 -16.04 1.62 6.59
N ALA A 365 -15.60 1.13 5.43
CA ALA A 365 -16.36 1.19 4.19
C ALA A 365 -17.48 0.13 4.20
N VAL A 366 -18.66 0.53 3.73
CA VAL A 366 -19.82 -0.37 3.56
C VAL A 366 -19.61 -1.26 2.33
N ALA A 367 -18.77 -2.28 2.47
CA ALA A 367 -18.44 -3.26 1.43
C ALA A 367 -18.55 -4.69 1.97
N SER A 368 -18.49 -5.70 1.08
CA SER A 368 -18.44 -7.12 1.46
C SER A 368 -17.16 -7.75 0.90
N PRO A 369 -16.18 -8.11 1.74
CA PRO A 369 -16.08 -7.77 3.17
C PRO A 369 -15.86 -6.27 3.39
N SER A 370 -16.25 -5.78 4.57
CA SER A 370 -16.03 -4.39 5.00
C SER A 370 -14.55 -4.20 5.35
N TYR A 371 -14.07 -2.96 5.28
CA TYR A 371 -12.65 -2.66 5.47
C TYR A 371 -12.42 -1.26 6.01
N GLY A 372 -11.27 -1.04 6.65
CA GLY A 372 -10.89 0.26 7.21
C GLY A 372 -10.78 1.35 6.14
N LEU A 373 -11.25 2.55 6.45
CA LEU A 373 -11.27 3.69 5.55
C LEU A 373 -10.85 4.97 6.28
N THR A 374 -10.13 5.86 5.60
CA THR A 374 -9.97 7.25 6.01
C THR A 374 -10.96 8.15 5.24
N ASP A 375 -11.63 9.04 5.96
CA ASP A 375 -12.51 10.08 5.39
C ASP A 375 -11.80 11.44 5.23
N LEU A 376 -10.50 11.49 5.52
CA LEU A 376 -9.66 12.66 5.28
C LEU A 376 -9.27 12.73 3.79
N PRO A 377 -9.14 13.94 3.21
CA PRO A 377 -8.69 14.09 1.83
C PRO A 377 -7.21 13.72 1.71
N ALA A 378 -6.78 13.47 0.46
CA ALA A 378 -5.39 13.26 0.15
C ALA A 378 -4.50 14.46 0.52
N ALA A 379 -3.24 14.17 0.83
CA ALA A 379 -2.18 15.15 1.02
C ALA A 379 -1.93 15.97 -0.27
N ALA A 380 -1.13 17.03 -0.14
CA ALA A 380 -0.80 17.89 -1.28
C ALA A 380 -0.05 17.17 -2.41
N ASP A 381 0.66 16.08 -2.10
CA ASP A 381 1.36 15.23 -3.07
C ASP A 381 0.45 14.14 -3.67
N GLY A 382 -0.79 14.01 -3.19
CA GLY A 382 -1.77 13.01 -3.63
C GLY A 382 -1.89 11.81 -2.70
N THR A 383 -1.03 11.66 -1.69
CA THR A 383 -1.06 10.52 -0.76
C THR A 383 -2.39 10.46 0.01
N ASP A 384 -3.11 9.33 -0.07
CA ASP A 384 -4.51 9.19 0.38
C ASP A 384 -4.71 8.30 1.61
N GLY A 385 -3.67 8.16 2.42
CA GLY A 385 -3.66 7.49 3.72
C GLY A 385 -2.43 7.92 4.51
N VAL A 386 -2.04 7.18 5.55
CA VAL A 386 -0.83 7.49 6.31
C VAL A 386 0.26 6.44 6.09
N GLU A 387 1.47 6.92 5.80
CA GLU A 387 2.67 6.09 5.76
C GLU A 387 3.71 6.67 6.73
N PHE A 388 4.11 5.88 7.73
CA PHE A 388 5.13 6.24 8.71
C PHE A 388 6.45 5.59 8.35
N VAL A 389 7.46 6.40 8.05
CA VAL A 389 8.78 5.94 7.63
C VAL A 389 9.79 6.24 8.73
N PHE A 390 10.53 5.23 9.20
CA PHE A 390 11.53 5.35 10.27
C PHE A 390 12.94 5.07 9.75
N ASP A 391 13.86 6.01 10.00
CA ASP A 391 15.20 5.96 9.43
C ASP A 391 16.27 6.55 10.38
N GLY A 392 17.51 6.11 10.22
CA GLY A 392 18.67 6.54 11.01
C GLY A 392 18.57 6.27 12.50
N GLY A 393 17.91 5.18 12.91
CA GLY A 393 17.75 4.74 14.30
C GLY A 393 16.35 5.01 14.88
N GLY A 394 15.39 5.36 14.03
CA GLY A 394 14.02 5.68 14.40
C GLY A 394 13.23 4.43 14.76
N ARG A 395 12.17 4.62 15.54
CA ARG A 395 11.27 3.53 15.94
C ARG A 395 9.84 4.00 16.15
N TYR A 396 8.93 3.05 16.06
CA TYR A 396 7.56 3.18 16.49
C TYR A 396 7.30 2.36 17.75
N SER A 397 6.60 2.94 18.72
CA SER A 397 6.07 2.21 19.87
C SER A 397 4.67 2.70 20.20
N ALA A 398 3.75 1.76 20.34
CA ALA A 398 2.42 1.99 20.85
C ALA A 398 2.12 1.08 22.04
N ASP A 399 1.90 1.71 23.18
CA ASP A 399 1.39 1.08 24.39
C ASP A 399 0.32 1.99 25.00
N ASN A 400 -0.38 1.48 26.01
CA ASN A 400 -1.34 2.25 26.79
C ASN A 400 -0.93 2.35 28.26
N SER A 401 0.37 2.42 28.54
CA SER A 401 0.89 2.44 29.92
C SER A 401 0.43 3.64 30.75
N ASP A 402 0.19 4.79 30.11
CA ASP A 402 -0.35 5.97 30.79
C ASP A 402 -1.88 5.95 30.87
N LEU A 403 -2.56 5.17 30.00
CA LEU A 403 -4.01 4.97 30.04
C LEU A 403 -4.36 3.48 30.01
N PRO A 404 -4.07 2.72 31.09
CA PRO A 404 -4.17 1.27 31.06
C PRO A 404 -5.60 0.79 30.80
N ASN A 405 -5.74 -0.27 29.99
CA ASN A 405 -7.04 -0.88 29.66
C ASN A 405 -8.00 0.05 28.90
N ASP A 406 -7.50 1.13 28.29
CA ASP A 406 -8.22 1.99 27.37
C ASP A 406 -7.23 2.53 26.29
N GLY A 407 -7.72 3.35 25.35
CA GLY A 407 -6.96 3.91 24.24
C GLY A 407 -7.29 3.24 22.90
N SER A 408 -6.97 3.94 21.81
CA SER A 408 -7.25 3.46 20.46
C SER A 408 -6.18 3.91 19.48
N VAL A 409 -5.74 3.02 18.60
CA VAL A 409 -4.97 3.35 17.40
C VAL A 409 -5.69 2.78 16.20
N PHE A 410 -5.97 3.61 15.20
CA PHE A 410 -6.59 3.22 13.95
C PHE A 410 -5.93 3.95 12.78
N PHE A 411 -5.13 3.25 11.99
CA PHE A 411 -4.48 3.85 10.82
C PHE A 411 -4.79 3.08 9.55
N VAL A 412 -5.08 3.82 8.50
CA VAL A 412 -5.32 3.30 7.15
C VAL A 412 -4.19 3.75 6.25
N ALA A 413 -3.46 2.78 5.69
CA ALA A 413 -2.37 3.00 4.76
C ALA A 413 -2.85 3.65 3.45
N PRO A 414 -1.97 4.36 2.74
CA PRO A 414 -2.30 4.96 1.46
C PRO A 414 -2.59 3.88 0.40
N SER A 415 -3.61 4.11 -0.42
CA SER A 415 -3.83 3.39 -1.69
C SER A 415 -3.08 4.04 -2.85
N PHE A 416 -2.54 5.24 -2.64
CA PHE A 416 -1.68 5.95 -3.57
C PHE A 416 -0.57 6.68 -2.81
N VAL A 417 0.67 6.56 -3.28
CA VAL A 417 1.82 7.40 -2.91
C VAL A 417 2.49 7.89 -4.20
N PRO A 418 3.11 9.08 -4.22
CA PRO A 418 3.76 9.61 -5.42
C PRO A 418 4.93 8.76 -5.91
N THR A 419 5.65 8.16 -4.96
CA THR A 419 6.81 7.28 -5.15
C THR A 419 6.83 6.28 -4.00
N GLY A 420 7.40 5.09 -4.22
CA GLY A 420 7.41 4.01 -3.23
C GLY A 420 6.23 3.05 -3.37
N SER A 421 6.19 2.04 -2.52
CA SER A 421 5.12 1.03 -2.54
C SER A 421 3.87 1.52 -1.81
N THR A 422 2.69 1.25 -2.39
CA THR A 422 1.40 1.57 -1.77
C THR A 422 1.04 0.57 -0.67
N HIS A 423 0.02 0.90 0.13
CA HIS A 423 -0.53 0.08 1.21
C HIS A 423 0.42 -0.20 2.38
N ILE A 424 1.55 0.51 2.46
CA ILE A 424 2.44 0.45 3.62
C ILE A 424 2.00 1.51 4.64
N ALA A 425 1.62 1.06 5.84
CA ALA A 425 1.35 1.97 6.96
C ALA A 425 2.64 2.31 7.71
N PHE A 426 3.55 1.34 7.84
CA PHE A 426 4.81 1.49 8.55
C PHE A 426 5.95 0.89 7.75
N TYR A 427 6.97 1.72 7.47
CA TYR A 427 8.18 1.34 6.76
C TYR A 427 9.40 1.59 7.66
N ILE A 428 10.17 0.56 8.00
CA ILE A 428 11.49 0.71 8.63
C ILE A 428 12.54 0.67 7.53
N ALA A 429 13.24 1.80 7.33
CA ALA A 429 14.20 1.97 6.25
C ALA A 429 15.36 0.97 6.36
N GLU A 430 15.88 0.49 5.24
CA GLU A 430 17.10 -0.36 5.25
C GLU A 430 18.28 0.36 5.92
N THR A 431 18.30 1.69 5.86
CA THR A 431 19.29 2.56 6.50
C THR A 431 19.03 2.84 7.98
N ASN A 432 18.00 2.24 8.59
CA ASN A 432 17.64 2.50 9.98
C ASN A 432 18.74 2.04 10.96
N ASN A 433 19.35 0.87 10.72
CA ASN A 433 20.45 0.30 11.50
C ASN A 433 20.19 0.19 13.02
N TYR A 434 18.93 0.02 13.44
CA TYR A 434 18.57 -0.09 14.85
C TYR A 434 18.37 -1.55 15.24
N THR A 435 19.22 -2.06 16.13
CA THR A 435 19.23 -3.49 16.52
C THR A 435 18.29 -3.83 17.68
N GLY A 436 17.55 -2.85 18.20
CA GLY A 436 16.52 -3.07 19.23
C GLY A 436 15.13 -3.23 18.61
N THR A 437 14.10 -2.89 19.38
CA THR A 437 12.71 -2.90 18.89
C THR A 437 12.39 -1.70 18.04
N VAL A 438 12.31 -1.93 16.72
CA VAL A 438 12.03 -0.91 15.69
C VAL A 438 10.54 -0.61 15.58
N TRP A 439 9.70 -1.60 15.84
CA TRP A 439 8.25 -1.47 15.81
C TRP A 439 7.66 -2.28 16.96
N ASN A 440 6.82 -1.64 17.78
CA ASN A 440 6.21 -2.26 18.95
C ASN A 440 4.74 -1.88 19.05
N GLU A 441 3.90 -2.90 19.12
CA GLU A 441 2.54 -2.82 19.64
C GLU A 441 2.50 -3.65 20.94
N ALA A 442 2.11 -3.00 22.04
CA ALA A 442 2.08 -3.57 23.38
C ALA A 442 0.92 -3.01 24.22
N PHE A 443 -0.25 -2.79 23.61
CA PHE A 443 -1.44 -2.40 24.36
C PHE A 443 -1.80 -3.49 25.38
N ASN A 444 -2.11 -3.05 26.59
CA ASN A 444 -2.62 -3.89 27.65
C ASN A 444 -4.15 -3.82 27.67
N ALA A 445 -4.80 -4.95 27.38
CA ALA A 445 -6.23 -5.14 27.42
C ALA A 445 -6.63 -6.24 28.44
N GLN A 446 -5.79 -6.51 29.45
CA GLN A 446 -6.00 -7.65 30.36
C GLN A 446 -7.26 -7.52 31.24
N ALA A 447 -7.71 -6.29 31.53
CA ALA A 447 -8.86 -6.02 32.39
C ALA A 447 -10.01 -5.28 31.69
N SER A 448 -9.94 -5.06 30.38
CA SER A 448 -10.98 -4.35 29.60
C SER A 448 -10.95 -4.75 28.13
N ASN A 449 -12.12 -4.71 27.48
CA ASN A 449 -12.27 -4.86 26.03
C ASN A 449 -12.34 -3.51 25.28
N ALA A 450 -12.10 -2.40 25.98
CA ALA A 450 -12.11 -1.06 25.39
C ALA A 450 -10.89 -0.72 24.52
N PRO A 451 -9.65 -1.19 24.82
CA PRO A 451 -8.49 -0.89 23.99
C PRO A 451 -8.68 -1.42 22.57
N ARG A 452 -8.21 -0.63 21.60
CA ARG A 452 -8.20 -1.02 20.19
C ARG A 452 -6.87 -0.68 19.56
N TYR A 453 -6.39 -1.57 18.73
CA TYR A 453 -5.23 -1.31 17.88
C TYR A 453 -5.48 -1.95 16.53
N GLN A 454 -5.53 -1.14 15.47
CA GLN A 454 -5.89 -1.59 14.13
C GLN A 454 -5.08 -0.83 13.09
N ILE A 455 -4.22 -1.56 12.38
CA ILE A 455 -3.54 -1.07 11.18
C ILE A 455 -4.19 -1.73 9.98
N TRP A 456 -4.74 -0.92 9.08
CA TRP A 456 -5.24 -1.35 7.78
C TRP A 456 -4.18 -1.03 6.73
N GLY A 457 -3.23 -1.95 6.56
CA GLY A 457 -2.01 -1.76 5.79
C GLY A 457 -0.91 -2.73 6.20
N THR A 458 0.17 -2.75 5.42
CA THR A 458 1.38 -3.51 5.72
C THR A 458 2.30 -2.78 6.68
N VAL A 459 2.92 -3.55 7.57
CA VAL A 459 4.03 -3.14 8.42
C VAL A 459 5.27 -3.89 7.92
N PHE A 460 6.24 -3.13 7.41
CA PHE A 460 7.43 -3.67 6.75
C PHE A 460 8.71 -3.15 7.40
N ASP A 461 9.57 -4.07 7.82
CA ASP A 461 10.95 -3.81 8.19
C ASP A 461 11.90 -4.28 7.08
N ALA A 462 12.58 -3.33 6.42
CA ALA A 462 13.60 -3.58 5.39
C ALA A 462 15.04 -3.61 5.94
N ASP A 463 15.26 -3.11 7.16
CA ASP A 463 16.55 -3.17 7.83
C ASP A 463 16.88 -4.62 8.15
N GLY A 464 15.90 -5.33 8.73
CA GLY A 464 16.00 -6.76 9.06
C GLY A 464 16.99 -7.07 10.19
N SER A 465 17.61 -6.05 10.79
CA SER A 465 18.51 -6.15 11.93
C SER A 465 17.83 -5.89 13.28
N GLY A 466 16.71 -5.17 13.27
CA GLY A 466 15.87 -4.90 14.42
C GLY A 466 14.85 -6.01 14.69
N ASN A 467 14.18 -5.92 15.84
CA ASN A 467 13.04 -6.79 16.14
C ASN A 467 11.72 -6.01 16.15
N MET A 468 10.64 -6.72 15.80
CA MET A 468 9.28 -6.21 15.83
C MET A 468 8.48 -6.98 16.87
N VAL A 469 7.63 -6.29 17.62
CA VAL A 469 6.79 -6.87 18.67
C VAL A 469 5.34 -6.59 18.36
N LEU A 470 4.51 -7.64 18.37
CA LEU A 470 3.06 -7.54 18.16
C LEU A 470 2.33 -8.30 19.26
N THR A 471 1.39 -7.62 19.91
CA THR A 471 0.51 -8.17 20.93
C THR A 471 -0.93 -8.18 20.41
N GLY A 472 -1.68 -9.23 20.71
CA GLY A 472 -3.10 -9.21 20.40
C GLY A 472 -3.81 -8.26 21.37
N VAL A 473 -4.72 -7.43 20.87
CA VAL A 473 -5.50 -6.47 21.68
C VAL A 473 -6.99 -6.82 21.69
N GLU A 474 -7.46 -7.48 20.63
CA GLU A 474 -8.86 -7.87 20.44
C GLU A 474 -9.00 -9.40 20.36
N LEU A 475 -10.17 -9.93 20.77
CA LEU A 475 -10.49 -11.36 20.70
C LEU A 475 -11.32 -11.69 19.46
N GLY A 476 -11.08 -12.87 18.89
CA GLY A 476 -11.87 -13.44 17.81
C GLY A 476 -13.17 -14.13 18.26
N PRO A 477 -13.97 -14.67 17.31
CA PRO A 477 -13.69 -14.73 15.87
C PRO A 477 -13.79 -13.37 15.18
N HIS A 478 -13.06 -13.20 14.06
CA HIS A 478 -13.08 -12.00 13.22
C HIS A 478 -14.51 -11.55 12.87
N ASP A 479 -14.80 -10.25 12.99
CA ASP A 479 -16.04 -9.67 12.46
C ASP A 479 -15.85 -9.33 10.96
N PRO A 480 -16.56 -9.99 10.02
CA PRO A 480 -16.44 -9.70 8.59
C PRO A 480 -17.15 -8.41 8.15
N ARG A 481 -17.90 -7.77 9.04
CA ARG A 481 -18.68 -6.55 8.78
C ARG A 481 -18.57 -5.53 9.93
N PRO A 482 -17.34 -5.10 10.29
CA PRO A 482 -17.17 -4.12 11.35
C PRO A 482 -17.92 -2.82 11.03
N ASP A 483 -18.63 -2.30 12.02
CA ASP A 483 -19.17 -0.94 12.03
C ASP A 483 -18.60 -0.14 13.21
N LEU A 484 -19.02 1.12 13.39
CA LEU A 484 -18.54 1.95 14.51
C LEU A 484 -18.81 1.33 15.89
N ASN A 485 -19.90 0.58 16.04
CA ASN A 485 -20.30 -0.09 17.27
C ASN A 485 -19.73 -1.51 17.41
N GLY A 486 -19.36 -2.13 16.28
CA GLY A 486 -18.78 -3.47 16.11
C GLY A 486 -17.30 -3.44 15.74
N SER A 487 -16.58 -2.35 16.03
CA SER A 487 -15.15 -2.22 15.75
C SER A 487 -14.26 -3.21 16.51
N GLY A 488 -14.83 -4.10 17.34
CA GLY A 488 -14.07 -5.15 18.04
C GLY A 488 -13.99 -6.41 17.20
N ALA A 489 -13.08 -7.31 17.58
CA ALA A 489 -12.82 -8.53 16.83
C ALA A 489 -12.24 -8.28 15.43
N GLN A 490 -11.42 -7.25 15.29
CA GLN A 490 -10.54 -7.00 14.17
C GLN A 490 -9.10 -7.38 14.53
N TYR A 491 -8.28 -7.69 13.53
CA TYR A 491 -6.86 -8.00 13.74
C TYR A 491 -6.08 -6.71 14.04
N ALA A 492 -5.00 -6.85 14.82
CA ALA A 492 -4.10 -5.73 15.08
C ALA A 492 -3.47 -5.20 13.79
N VAL A 493 -3.16 -6.08 12.85
CA VAL A 493 -2.71 -5.76 11.48
C VAL A 493 -3.61 -6.46 10.45
N ASN A 494 -4.23 -5.68 9.58
CA ASN A 494 -5.07 -6.12 8.45
C ASN A 494 -4.34 -5.73 7.15
N GLY A 495 -3.48 -6.63 6.67
CA GLY A 495 -2.46 -6.36 5.65
C GLY A 495 -1.36 -7.41 5.79
N GLU A 496 -0.09 -7.03 5.72
CA GLU A 496 1.02 -7.96 5.97
C GLU A 496 1.89 -7.48 7.15
N PHE A 497 2.51 -8.44 7.82
CA PHE A 497 3.50 -8.16 8.87
C PHE A 497 4.84 -8.82 8.54
N ILE A 498 5.81 -7.99 8.14
CA ILE A 498 7.03 -8.44 7.47
C ILE A 498 8.27 -7.86 8.16
N GLY A 499 9.24 -8.70 8.50
CA GLY A 499 10.49 -8.25 9.10
C GLY A 499 11.50 -9.35 9.39
N GLY A 500 12.68 -8.96 9.90
CA GLY A 500 13.76 -9.91 10.18
C GLY A 500 13.51 -10.77 11.42
N PHE A 501 13.07 -10.15 12.52
CA PHE A 501 12.79 -10.82 13.79
C PHE A 501 11.44 -10.39 14.36
N LEU A 502 10.52 -11.34 14.49
CA LEU A 502 9.15 -11.10 14.93
C LEU A 502 8.89 -11.73 16.28
N ASN A 503 8.43 -10.95 17.25
CA ASN A 503 8.00 -11.41 18.56
C ASN A 503 6.49 -11.23 18.69
N MET A 504 5.78 -12.30 18.98
CA MET A 504 4.33 -12.36 19.00
C MET A 504 3.86 -12.68 20.43
N ASN A 505 2.79 -12.01 20.87
CA ASN A 505 2.23 -12.17 22.20
C ASN A 505 0.70 -12.32 22.17
N GLY A 506 0.17 -13.40 22.76
CA GLY A 506 -1.27 -13.69 22.78
C GLY A 506 -2.02 -13.29 24.06
N GLY A 507 -1.37 -12.72 25.08
CA GLY A 507 -1.79 -12.97 26.47
C GLY A 507 -2.29 -11.78 27.25
N ASN A 508 -2.31 -10.61 26.62
CA ASN A 508 -2.72 -9.35 27.24
C ASN A 508 -4.15 -8.94 26.88
N VAL A 509 -5.05 -9.90 26.60
CA VAL A 509 -6.45 -9.64 26.25
C VAL A 509 -7.42 -10.27 27.23
N LEU A 510 -8.35 -9.47 27.76
CA LEU A 510 -9.40 -9.91 28.69
C LEU A 510 -10.27 -10.99 28.04
N GLY A 511 -10.34 -12.16 28.69
CA GLY A 511 -11.14 -13.30 28.21
C GLY A 511 -10.38 -14.21 27.25
N ASN A 512 -9.10 -13.93 26.98
CA ASN A 512 -8.23 -14.87 26.28
C ASN A 512 -8.17 -16.19 27.05
N ALA A 513 -8.70 -17.25 26.45
CA ALA A 513 -8.87 -18.53 27.13
C ALA A 513 -8.84 -19.70 26.14
N LEU A 514 -8.37 -20.84 26.65
CA LEU A 514 -8.45 -22.15 25.98
C LEU A 514 -9.90 -22.68 26.04
N GLY A 515 -10.54 -22.94 24.89
CA GLY A 515 -11.69 -23.88 24.77
C GLY A 515 -12.96 -23.50 23.96
N ASN A 516 -13.53 -24.49 23.26
CA ASN A 516 -14.92 -24.77 22.78
C ASN A 516 -15.80 -23.73 22.04
N PRO A 517 -15.98 -23.86 20.69
CA PRO A 517 -17.00 -23.16 19.90
C PRO A 517 -18.13 -24.08 19.35
N VAL A 518 -19.27 -23.46 19.03
CA VAL A 518 -20.57 -24.12 18.73
C VAL A 518 -20.70 -24.60 17.27
N THR A 519 -19.72 -24.34 16.38
CA THR A 519 -19.94 -24.40 14.92
C THR A 519 -19.05 -25.36 14.13
N CYS A 520 -17.93 -25.88 14.67
CA CYS A 520 -17.13 -26.88 13.95
C CYS A 520 -17.54 -28.31 14.35
N PRO A 521 -17.49 -29.32 13.44
CA PRO A 521 -17.99 -30.66 13.71
C PRO A 521 -17.33 -31.31 14.93
N SER A 522 -18.09 -32.05 15.74
CA SER A 522 -17.58 -32.75 16.93
C SER A 522 -16.57 -33.84 16.54
N GLY A 523 -15.38 -33.84 17.16
CA GLY A 523 -14.32 -34.83 16.93
C GLY A 523 -13.12 -34.29 16.12
N SER A 524 -13.24 -33.10 15.54
CA SER A 524 -12.13 -32.21 15.19
C SER A 524 -11.84 -31.27 16.35
N LEU A 525 -10.57 -30.87 16.51
CA LEU A 525 -10.03 -30.10 17.63
C LEU A 525 -10.79 -28.79 17.92
N ASP A 526 -10.66 -28.30 19.14
CA ASP A 526 -11.71 -27.57 19.86
C ASP A 526 -11.28 -26.14 20.29
N PRO A 527 -11.42 -25.09 19.43
CA PRO A 527 -10.70 -23.81 19.57
C PRO A 527 -11.39 -22.77 20.49
N GLY A 528 -10.61 -22.02 21.28
CA GLY A 528 -11.10 -20.95 22.18
C GLY A 528 -11.32 -19.59 21.52
N LEU A 529 -11.31 -18.50 22.30
CA LEU A 529 -11.29 -17.11 21.80
C LEU A 529 -9.82 -16.64 21.71
N PRO A 530 -9.17 -16.70 20.53
CA PRO A 530 -7.79 -16.28 20.38
C PRO A 530 -7.69 -14.75 20.32
N ALA A 531 -6.54 -14.22 20.70
CA ALA A 531 -6.18 -12.85 20.37
C ALA A 531 -5.87 -12.72 18.87
N LEU A 532 -6.37 -11.68 18.23
CA LEU A 532 -6.24 -11.48 16.78
C LEU A 532 -4.98 -10.67 16.46
N LEU A 533 -3.97 -11.30 15.86
CA LEU A 533 -2.69 -10.66 15.57
C LEU A 533 -2.65 -10.06 14.16
N VAL A 534 -2.64 -10.92 13.15
CA VAL A 534 -2.48 -10.50 11.75
C VAL A 534 -3.47 -11.24 10.87
N GLN A 535 -4.11 -10.52 9.96
CA GLN A 535 -4.84 -11.10 8.84
C GLN A 535 -4.28 -10.56 7.54
N TYR A 536 -3.91 -11.47 6.62
CA TYR A 536 -3.61 -11.07 5.25
C TYR A 536 -4.83 -10.39 4.63
N ASN A 537 -4.64 -9.20 4.08
CA ASN A 537 -5.70 -8.51 3.38
C ASN A 537 -5.18 -7.97 2.06
N TRP A 538 -5.61 -8.56 0.94
CA TRP A 538 -5.15 -8.19 -0.40
C TRP A 538 -5.45 -6.73 -0.79
N ARG A 539 -6.39 -6.06 -0.12
CA ARG A 539 -6.67 -4.62 -0.34
C ARG A 539 -5.67 -3.71 0.38
N PHE A 540 -4.91 -4.26 1.31
CA PHE A 540 -4.01 -3.56 2.23
C PHE A 540 -2.62 -4.20 2.31
N ALA A 541 -2.36 -5.22 1.50
CA ALA A 541 -1.03 -5.63 1.14
C ALA A 541 -0.60 -4.76 -0.05
N PRO A 542 0.62 -4.18 -0.05
CA PRO A 542 1.24 -3.73 -1.28
C PRO A 542 1.04 -4.87 -2.25
N ALA A 543 0.41 -4.62 -3.39
CA ALA A 543 0.44 -5.63 -4.44
C ALA A 543 1.94 -5.92 -4.62
N PRO A 544 2.45 -7.11 -4.27
CA PRO A 544 3.79 -7.46 -4.66
C PRO A 544 3.63 -7.53 -6.17
N GLY A 545 4.05 -6.48 -6.89
CA GLY A 545 3.40 -6.07 -8.14
C GLY A 545 3.08 -7.29 -8.99
N VAL A 546 1.81 -7.69 -8.92
CA VAL A 546 1.47 -9.11 -9.15
C VAL A 546 1.69 -9.48 -10.61
N ASN A 547 1.76 -8.43 -11.43
CA ASN A 547 2.62 -8.28 -12.57
C ASN A 547 3.16 -6.85 -12.51
N SER A 548 4.02 -6.47 -13.46
CA SER A 548 4.34 -5.06 -13.68
C SER A 548 3.10 -4.17 -13.65
N TYR A 549 3.24 -2.91 -13.24
CA TYR A 549 2.12 -1.95 -13.18
C TYR A 549 2.53 -0.60 -13.75
N LEU A 550 1.57 0.16 -14.26
CA LEU A 550 1.82 1.49 -14.80
C LEU A 550 1.97 2.51 -13.66
N VAL A 551 3.09 3.23 -13.66
CA VAL A 551 3.33 4.40 -12.82
C VAL A 551 2.64 5.59 -13.49
N LYS A 552 1.67 6.21 -12.82
CA LYS A 552 0.87 7.31 -13.36
C LYS A 552 1.40 8.68 -12.98
#